data_AF-A0A5B1QKH9-F1
#
_entry.id   AF-A0A5B1QKH9-F1
#
_cell.length_a   1.000
_cell.length_b   1.000
_cell.length_c   1.000
_cell.angle_alpha   90.00
_cell.angle_beta   90.00
_cell.angle_gamma   90.00
#
_symmetry.space_group_name_H-M   'P 1'
#
loop_
_entity.id
_entity.type
_entity.pdbx_description
1 polymer ?
#
loop_
_entity_poly.entity_id
_entity_poly.type
_entity_poly.pdbx_seq_one_letter_code
_entity_poly.pdbx_strand_id
1 'polypeptide(L)' 'MACQHDPAIERWNRMREGVYKHFRFTSRATWISFSALLLIPGSLIWISAQTDMKYNWTGKRKGESLYRSPSTM' A
#
# COMPACT_ATOMS: atom_id res chain seq x y z
N MET A 1 38.21 -21.37 -9.30
CA MET A 1 37.31 -20.78 -10.32
C MET A 1 36.89 -19.42 -9.79
N ALA A 2 37.67 -18.36 -10.09
CA ALA A 2 37.37 -17.02 -9.58
C ALA A 2 36.38 -16.37 -10.55
N CYS A 3 35.23 -15.93 -10.05
CA CYS A 3 34.28 -15.15 -10.85
C CYS A 3 34.98 -13.86 -11.30
N GLN A 4 35.08 -13.66 -12.61
CA GLN A 4 35.64 -12.43 -13.18
C GLN A 4 34.81 -11.24 -12.72
N HIS A 5 35.46 -10.25 -12.13
CA HIS A 5 34.79 -9.06 -11.60
C HIS A 5 34.45 -8.13 -12.77
N ASP A 6 33.21 -8.19 -13.25
CA ASP A 6 32.75 -7.28 -14.29
C ASP A 6 32.59 -5.87 -13.69
N PRO A 7 33.37 -4.87 -14.15
CA PRO A 7 33.27 -3.52 -13.62
C PRO A 7 31.93 -2.85 -13.93
N ALA A 8 31.16 -3.32 -14.92
CA ALA A 8 29.83 -2.79 -15.22
C ALA A 8 28.80 -3.17 -14.15
N ILE A 9 28.80 -4.43 -13.68
CA ILE A 9 27.93 -4.87 -12.58
C ILE A 9 28.28 -4.12 -11.29
N GLU A 10 29.58 -3.93 -11.01
CA GLU A 10 30.02 -3.20 -9.83
C GLU A 10 29.56 -1.74 -9.84
N ARG A 11 29.65 -1.04 -10.98
CA ARG A 11 29.14 0.32 -11.11
C ARG A 11 27.63 0.38 -10.92
N TRP A 12 26.87 -0.56 -11.48
CA TRP A 12 25.43 -0.62 -11.29
C TRP A 12 25.05 -0.85 -9.83
N ASN A 13 25.77 -1.75 -9.14
CA ASN A 13 25.56 -2.00 -7.72
C ASN A 13 25.81 -0.72 -6.90
N ARG A 14 26.96 -0.07 -7.12
CA ARG A 14 27.30 1.21 -6.48
C ARG A 14 26.29 2.32 -6.78
N MET A 15 25.75 2.39 -7.99
CA MET A 15 24.70 3.35 -8.33
C MET A 15 23.44 3.09 -7.51
N ARG A 16 22.95 1.84 -7.42
CA ARG A 16 21.75 1.50 -6.64
C ARG A 16 21.95 1.77 -5.15
N GLU A 17 23.08 1.35 -4.60
CA GLU A 17 23.42 1.60 -3.20
C GLU A 17 23.57 3.10 -2.89
N GLY A 18 24.07 3.90 -3.85
CA GLY A 18 24.26 5.34 -3.71
C GLY A 18 23.05 6.21 -4.03
N VAL A 19 21.90 5.64 -4.41
CA VAL A 19 20.70 6.42 -4.82
C VAL A 19 20.25 7.38 -3.72
N TYR A 20 20.25 6.95 -2.46
CA TYR A 20 19.75 7.77 -1.34
C TYR A 20 20.57 9.05 -1.13
N LYS A 21 21.87 9.05 -1.50
CA LYS A 21 22.75 10.22 -1.36
C LYS A 21 22.38 11.35 -2.33
N HIS A 22 21.80 11.01 -3.47
CA HIS A 22 21.45 11.95 -4.53
C HIS A 22 19.94 12.20 -4.61
N PHE A 23 19.17 11.62 -3.69
CA PHE A 23 17.72 11.74 -3.68
C PHE A 23 17.29 13.18 -3.38
N ARG A 24 16.30 13.66 -4.12
CA ARG A 24 15.67 14.98 -3.93
C ARG A 24 14.16 14.85 -3.97
N PHE A 25 13.48 15.51 -3.03
CA PHE A 25 12.02 15.63 -3.04
C PHE A 25 11.59 16.60 -4.15
N THR A 26 11.38 16.05 -5.34
CA THR A 26 10.69 16.74 -6.44
C THR A 26 9.18 16.59 -6.25
N SER A 27 8.37 17.48 -6.84
CA SER A 27 6.91 17.41 -6.70
C SER A 27 6.35 16.03 -7.03
N ARG A 28 6.88 15.36 -8.06
CA ARG A 28 6.49 14.00 -8.43
C ARG A 28 6.91 12.96 -7.38
N ALA A 29 8.16 12.99 -6.91
CA ALA A 29 8.65 12.05 -5.91
C ALA A 29 7.91 12.19 -4.58
N THR A 30 7.62 13.43 -4.16
CA THR A 30 6.85 13.71 -2.95
C THR A 30 5.44 13.13 -3.04
N TRP A 31 4.74 13.33 -4.15
CA TRP A 31 3.40 12.76 -4.34
C TRP A 31 3.40 11.23 -4.33
N ILE A 32 4.40 10.59 -4.94
CA ILE A 32 4.54 9.13 -4.94
C ILE A 32 4.80 8.61 -3.52
N SER A 33 5.75 9.21 -2.80
CA SER A 33 6.05 8.79 -1.42
C SER A 33 4.87 9.03 -0.48
N PHE A 34 4.17 10.15 -0.62
CA PHE A 34 2.98 10.47 0.15
C PHE A 34 1.84 9.48 -0.12
N SER A 35 1.58 9.19 -1.40
CA SER A 35 0.49 8.27 -1.74
C SER A 35 0.77 6.85 -1.27
N ALA A 36 2.00 6.38 -1.45
CA ALA A 36 2.44 5.05 -1.05
C ALA A 36 2.43 4.86 0.48
N LEU A 37 2.92 5.85 1.24
CA LEU A 37 3.11 5.71 2.68
C LEU A 37 1.91 6.14 3.52
N LEU A 38 1.08 7.07 3.04
CA LEU A 38 -0.03 7.63 3.83
C LEU A 38 -1.38 7.41 3.17
N LEU A 39 -1.53 7.73 1.90
CA LEU A 39 -2.84 7.70 1.25
C LEU A 39 -3.38 6.27 1.15
N ILE A 40 -2.57 5.33 0.66
CA ILE A 40 -2.99 3.94 0.48
C ILE A 40 -3.25 3.26 1.85
N PRO A 41 -2.29 3.18 2.79
CA PRO A 41 -2.56 2.53 4.07
C PRO A 41 -3.61 3.29 4.91
N GLY A 42 -3.62 4.62 4.88
CA GLY A 42 -4.61 5.42 5.60
C GLY A 42 -6.03 5.22 5.09
N SER A 43 -6.23 5.21 3.76
CA SER A 43 -7.55 4.92 3.18
C SER A 43 -7.99 3.49 3.45
N LEU A 44 -7.09 2.51 3.39
CA LEU A 44 -7.40 1.11 3.72
C LEU A 44 -7.86 0.96 5.17
N ILE A 45 -7.12 1.53 6.12
CA ILE A 45 -7.49 1.50 7.56
C ILE A 45 -8.82 2.20 7.78
N TRP A 46 -9.05 3.33 7.13
CA TRP A 46 -10.30 4.06 7.27
C TRP A 46 -11.50 3.25 6.74
N ILE A 47 -11.37 2.67 5.54
CA ILE A 47 -12.41 1.82 4.95
C ILE A 47 -12.64 0.59 5.82
N SER A 48 -11.58 -0.08 6.29
CA SER A 48 -11.71 -1.25 7.15
C SER A 48 -12.42 -0.88 8.45
N ALA A 49 -12.04 0.21 9.11
CA ALA A 49 -12.68 0.64 10.35
C ALA A 49 -14.17 0.98 10.17
N GLN A 50 -14.57 1.54 9.02
CA GLN A 50 -15.98 1.85 8.74
C GLN A 50 -16.82 0.62 8.35
N THR A 51 -16.19 -0.41 7.80
CA THR A 51 -16.87 -1.63 7.31
C THR A 51 -16.77 -2.79 8.29
N ASP A 52 -15.86 -2.70 9.27
CA ASP A 52 -15.67 -3.70 10.29
C ASP A 52 -16.98 -3.96 11.05
N MET A 53 -17.33 -5.25 11.16
CA MET A 53 -18.57 -5.76 11.76
C MET A 53 -19.89 -5.22 11.20
N LYS A 54 -19.87 -4.33 10.21
CA LYS A 54 -21.08 -3.69 9.68
C LYS A 54 -21.98 -4.67 8.94
N TYR A 55 -21.40 -5.68 8.32
CA TYR A 55 -22.12 -6.68 7.52
C TYR A 55 -22.09 -8.07 8.18
N ASN A 56 -23.22 -8.77 8.16
CA ASN A 56 -23.33 -10.15 8.58
C ASN A 56 -24.14 -10.94 7.55
N TRP A 57 -23.47 -11.90 6.91
CA TRP A 57 -24.02 -12.69 5.80
C TRP A 57 -24.48 -14.08 6.25
N THR A 58 -24.23 -14.44 7.51
CA THR A 58 -24.55 -15.75 8.06
C THR A 58 -26.07 -15.97 8.05
N GLY A 59 -26.53 -16.94 7.26
CA GLY A 59 -27.93 -17.37 7.21
C GLY A 59 -28.91 -16.42 6.53
N LYS A 60 -28.45 -15.37 5.83
CA LYS A 60 -29.32 -14.38 5.18
C LYS A 60 -30.00 -14.94 3.93
N ARG A 61 -31.30 -14.69 3.77
CA ARG A 61 -32.11 -15.09 2.59
C ARG A 61 -32.19 -13.99 1.53
N LYS A 62 -32.65 -14.34 0.32
CA LYS A 62 -32.83 -13.39 -0.78
C LYS A 62 -33.79 -12.26 -0.35
N GLY A 63 -33.31 -11.02 -0.38
CA GLY A 63 -34.07 -9.82 -0.02
C GLY A 63 -33.89 -9.35 1.44
N GLU A 64 -33.16 -10.08 2.27
CA GLU A 64 -32.86 -9.66 3.64
C GLU A 64 -31.67 -8.71 3.71
N SER A 65 -31.73 -7.72 4.62
CA SER A 65 -30.64 -6.76 4.83
C SER A 65 -29.40 -7.46 5.38
N LEU A 66 -28.24 -7.18 4.77
CA LEU A 66 -26.92 -7.67 5.17
C LEU A 66 -26.31 -6.86 6.32
N TYR A 67 -26.92 -5.74 6.71
CA TYR A 67 -26.45 -4.94 7.84
C TYR A 67 -26.64 -5.70 9.16
N ARG A 68 -25.62 -5.66 10.02
CA ARG A 68 -25.63 -6.33 11.34
C ARG A 68 -26.62 -5.66 12.31
N SER A 69 -26.62 -4.33 12.36
CA SER A 69 -27.61 -3.57 13.12
C SER A 69 -28.80 -3.26 12.21
N PRO A 70 -30.02 -3.74 12.52
CA PRO A 70 -31.20 -3.32 11.78
C PRO A 70 -31.43 -1.83 12.04
N SER A 71 -31.41 -1.02 10.98
CA SER A 71 -31.97 0.32 11.04
C SER A 71 -33.48 0.17 11.24
N THR A 72 -33.94 0.30 12.49
CA THR A 72 -35.36 0.45 12.82
C THR A 72 -35.92 1.61 11.98
N MET A 73 -37.00 1.32 11.25
CA MET A 73 -37.76 2.29 10.46
C MET A 73 -38.24 3.45 11.33
#